data_AF-A0A7X7YI24-F1
#
_entry.id   AF-A0A7X7YI24-F1
#
_cell.length_a   1.000
_cell.length_b   1.000
_cell.length_c   1.000
_cell.angle_alpha   90.00
_cell.angle_beta   90.00
_cell.angle_gamma   90.00
#
_symmetry.space_group_name_H-M   'P 1'
#
loop_
_entity.id
_entity.type
_entity.pdbx_description
1 polymer ?
#
loop_
_entity_poly.entity_id
_entity_poly.type
_entity_poly.pdbx_seq_one_letter_code
_entity_poly.pdbx_strand_id
1 'polypeptide(L)' 'MKGKSKIEKLLRAELADTDESRYSISHKTGISEPILCRFVACTRGLSIESAERLLDHFGYRIVKDKGTGK' A
#
# COMPACT_ATOMS: atom_id res chain seq x y z
N MET A 1 -3.16 5.31 20.64
CA MET A 1 -2.68 5.70 19.29
C MET A 1 -2.25 4.43 18.57
N LYS A 2 -3.07 3.88 17.65
CA LYS A 2 -2.70 2.64 16.92
C LYS A 2 -1.47 2.95 16.05
N GLY A 3 -0.36 2.24 16.30
CA GLY A 3 0.90 2.47 15.61
C GLY A 3 0.71 2.38 14.11
N LYS A 4 1.05 3.46 13.38
CA LYS A 4 1.06 3.49 11.91
C LYS A 4 1.93 2.31 11.43
N SER A 5 1.33 1.33 10.74
CA SER A 5 2.06 0.16 10.26
C SER A 5 3.18 0.61 9.31
N LYS A 6 4.38 0.00 9.41
CA LYS A 6 5.50 0.30 8.51
C LYS A 6 5.10 0.14 7.04
N ILE A 7 4.24 -0.84 6.75
CA ILE A 7 3.69 -1.12 5.42
C ILE A 7 2.82 0.05 4.94
N GLU A 8 1.96 0.61 5.79
CA GLU A 8 1.12 1.75 5.39
C GLU A 8 1.96 3.00 5.06
N LYS A 9 3.05 3.23 5.81
CA LYS A 9 3.97 4.33 5.51
C LYS A 9 4.69 4.12 4.18
N LEU A 10 5.17 2.90 3.92
CA LEU A 10 5.79 2.52 2.66
C LEU A 10 4.83 2.77 1.50
N LEU A 11 3.64 2.17 1.55
CA LEU A 11 2.65 2.30 0.47
C LEU A 11 2.23 3.76 0.22
N ARG A 12 2.13 4.59 1.27
CA ARG A 12 1.84 6.02 1.10
C ARG A 12 3.02 6.78 0.48
N ALA A 13 4.25 6.40 0.79
CA ALA A 13 5.44 6.99 0.18
C ALA A 13 5.51 6.62 -1.31
N GLU A 14 5.33 5.34 -1.65
CA GLU A 14 5.28 4.87 -3.04
C GLU A 14 4.19 5.58 -3.86
N LEU A 15 2.98 5.71 -3.28
CA LEU A 15 1.88 6.45 -3.91
C LEU A 15 2.12 7.96 -4.06
N ALA A 16 3.09 8.52 -3.34
CA ALA A 16 3.47 9.93 -3.44
C ALA A 16 4.68 10.15 -4.36
N ASP A 17 5.54 9.14 -4.50
CA ASP A 17 6.77 9.17 -5.32
C ASP A 17 6.51 8.72 -6.77
N THR A 18 5.48 7.88 -6.99
CA THR A 18 5.14 7.40 -8.33
C THR A 18 4.62 8.51 -9.26
N ASP A 19 5.07 8.50 -10.51
CA ASP A 19 4.51 9.31 -11.61
C ASP A 19 3.11 8.84 -12.06
N GLU A 20 2.61 7.72 -11.52
CA GLU A 20 1.31 7.20 -11.89
C GLU A 20 0.16 7.92 -11.17
N SER A 21 -0.86 8.30 -11.94
CA SER A 21 -2.10 8.81 -11.36
C SER A 21 -2.82 7.72 -10.58
N ARG A 22 -3.58 8.12 -9.54
CA ARG A 22 -4.44 7.21 -8.76
C ARG A 22 -5.43 6.46 -9.65
N TYR A 23 -5.86 7.06 -10.75
CA TYR A 23 -6.69 6.42 -11.77
C TYR A 23 -5.95 5.25 -12.47
N SER A 24 -4.71 5.48 -12.92
CA SER A 24 -3.87 4.43 -13.53
C SER A 24 -3.66 3.26 -12.57
N ILE A 25 -3.28 3.59 -11.33
CA ILE A 25 -3.06 2.59 -10.27
C ILE A 25 -4.36 1.85 -9.98
N SER A 26 -5.49 2.54 -9.94
CA SER A 26 -6.81 1.93 -9.75
C SER A 26 -7.13 0.90 -10.83
N HIS A 27 -6.85 1.23 -12.09
CA HIS A 27 -7.08 0.33 -13.22
C HIS A 27 -6.15 -0.89 -13.20
N LYS A 28 -4.87 -0.69 -12.88
CA LYS A 28 -3.87 -1.77 -12.84
C LYS A 28 -4.04 -2.72 -11.64
N THR A 29 -4.39 -2.18 -10.48
CA THR A 29 -4.49 -2.94 -9.23
C THR A 29 -5.92 -3.42 -8.92
N GLY A 30 -6.93 -2.89 -9.62
CA GLY A 30 -8.33 -3.16 -9.33
C GLY A 30 -8.82 -2.56 -7.99
N ILE A 31 -8.02 -1.71 -7.34
CA ILE A 31 -8.40 -0.99 -6.12
C ILE A 31 -9.12 0.28 -6.54
N SER A 32 -10.32 0.53 -6.01
CA SER A 32 -11.07 1.73 -6.45
C SER A 32 -10.35 3.02 -6.05
N GLU A 33 -10.37 4.00 -6.95
CA GLU A 33 -9.77 5.32 -6.73
C GLU A 33 -10.21 5.99 -5.41
N PRO A 34 -11.50 5.93 -4.98
CA PRO A 34 -11.91 6.47 -3.68
C PRO A 34 -11.23 5.81 -2.48
N ILE A 35 -10.85 4.52 -2.59
CA ILE A 35 -10.09 3.82 -1.55
C ILE A 35 -8.66 4.36 -1.51
N LEU A 36 -8.01 4.52 -2.66
CA LEU A 36 -6.66 5.09 -2.77
C LEU A 36 -6.62 6.52 -2.22
N CYS A 37 -7.58 7.38 -2.61
CA CYS A 37 -7.67 8.75 -2.11
C CYS A 37 -7.83 8.81 -0.58
N ARG A 38 -8.71 8.00 0.01
CA ARG A 38 -8.88 7.94 1.47
C ARG A 38 -7.65 7.38 2.18
N PHE A 39 -6.96 6.44 1.56
CA PHE A 39 -5.74 5.87 2.11
C PHE A 39 -4.60 6.89 2.17
N VAL A 40 -4.38 7.65 1.10
CA VAL A 40 -3.39 8.73 1.05
C VAL A 40 -3.76 9.84 2.05
N ALA A 41 -5.03 10.22 2.12
CA ALA A 41 -5.53 11.21 3.07
C ALA A 41 -5.50 10.75 4.55
N CYS A 42 -5.01 9.53 4.83
CA CYS A 42 -4.95 8.95 6.18
C CYS A 42 -6.31 8.80 6.88
N THR A 43 -7.42 8.84 6.14
CA THR A 43 -8.78 8.75 6.70
C THR A 43 -9.26 7.30 6.83
N ARG A 44 -8.68 6.37 6.06
CA ARG A 44 -8.99 4.94 6.12
C ARG A 44 -7.74 4.10 5.82
N GLY A 45 -7.61 2.95 6.47
CA GLY A 45 -6.60 1.94 6.14
C GLY A 45 -7.00 1.09 4.92
N LEU A 46 -6.09 0.22 4.49
CA LEU A 46 -6.35 -0.77 3.45
C LEU A 46 -6.67 -2.15 4.04
N SER A 47 -7.44 -2.96 3.31
CA SER A 47 -7.50 -4.40 3.58
C SER A 47 -6.16 -5.05 3.23
N ILE A 48 -5.89 -6.23 3.79
CA ILE A 48 -4.67 -6.99 3.48
C ILE A 48 -4.58 -7.25 1.97
N GLU A 49 -5.66 -7.71 1.33
CA GLU A 49 -5.69 -7.95 -0.12
C GLU A 49 -5.38 -6.69 -0.94
N SER A 50 -5.89 -5.52 -0.53
CA SER A 50 -5.60 -4.26 -1.24
C SER A 50 -4.16 -3.82 -1.03
N ALA A 51 -3.62 -4.04 0.17
CA ALA A 51 -2.22 -3.75 0.46
C ALA A 51 -1.30 -4.69 -0.34
N GLU A 52 -1.62 -5.97 -0.45
CA GLU A 52 -0.88 -6.95 -1.27
C GLU A 52 -0.87 -6.57 -2.75
N ARG A 53 -2.02 -6.17 -3.31
CA ARG A 53 -2.09 -5.70 -4.71
C ARG A 53 -1.24 -4.46 -4.97
N LEU A 54 -1.20 -3.51 -4.05
CA LEU A 54 -0.31 -2.36 -4.18
C LEU A 54 1.16 -2.76 -4.05
N LEU A 55 1.49 -3.64 -3.11
CA LEU A 55 2.85 -4.13 -2.94
C LEU A 55 3.33 -4.82 -4.22
N ASP A 56 2.51 -5.70 -4.80
CA ASP A 56 2.80 -6.39 -6.06
C ASP A 56 2.99 -5.39 -7.22
N HIS A 57 2.11 -4.40 -7.33
CA HIS A 57 2.21 -3.32 -8.33
C HIS A 57 3.51 -2.53 -8.23
N PHE A 58 3.96 -2.22 -7.00
CA PHE A 58 5.23 -1.52 -6.76
C PHE A 58 6.45 -2.48 -6.74
N GLY A 59 6.27 -3.76 -7.05
CA GLY A 59 7.36 -4.73 -7.12
C GLY A 59 7.88 -5.24 -5.77
N TYR A 60 7.14 -5.01 -4.68
CA TYR A 60 7.42 -5.59 -3.37
C TYR A 60 6.81 -6.97 -3.21
N ARG A 61 7.46 -7.80 -2.40
CA ARG A 61 6.95 -9.12 -1.99
C ARG A 61 6.91 -9.22 -0.48
N ILE A 62 5.79 -9.70 0.06
CA ILE A 62 5.69 -10.06 1.48
C ILE A 62 6.44 -11.36 1.69
N VAL A 63 7.43 -11.34 2.59
CA VAL A 63 8.18 -12.53 3.01
C VAL A 63 7.96 -12.79 4.48
N LYS A 64 7.70 -14.06 4.83
CA LYS A 64 7.68 -14.49 6.22
C LYS A 64 9.12 -14.59 6.71
N ASP A 65 9.59 -13.55 7.37
CA ASP A 65 10.84 -13.63 8.13
C ASP A 65 10.58 -14.41 9.42
N LYS A 66 11.28 -15.54 9.59
CA LYS A 66 11.17 -16.35 10.82
C LYS A 66 11.99 -15.78 11.97
N GLY A 67 12.60 -14.60 11.83
CA GLY A 67 13.55 -14.05 12.78
C GLY A 67 14.60 -15.09 13.09
N THR A 68 15.67 -15.20 12.29
CA THR A 68 16.88 -15.82 12.80
C THR A 68 17.42 -14.91 13.89
N GLY A 69 16.86 -15.04 15.09
CA GLY A 69 17.47 -14.61 16.33
C GLY A 69 18.82 -15.29 16.39
N LYS A 70 19.84 -14.48 16.14
CA LYS A 70 21.21 -14.76 16.48
C LYS A 70 21.49 -14.09 17.81
#